data_AF-Q2FD15-F1
#
_entry.id   AF-Q2FD15-F1
#
_cell.length_a   1.000
_cell.length_b   1.000
_cell.length_c   1.000
_cell.angle_alpha   90.00
_cell.angle_beta   90.00
_cell.angle_gamma   90.00
#
_symmetry.space_group_name_H-M   'P 1'
#
loop_
_entity.id
_entity.type
_entity.pdbx_description
1 polymer ?
#
loop_
_entity_poly.entity_id
_entity_poly.type
_entity_poly.pdbx_seq_one_letter_code
_entity_poly.pdbx_strand_id
1 'polypeptide(L)'
;MLCSQIPTIKGLKMVKDWIPISHDNYKQVQGPFYHGTKANLAIGDLLTTGFISHFEDGRILKHIYFSALMEPAVWGAELAMSLSGLEGRGYIYIVEPTGPFEDDPNLTNKKFPGNPTQSYRTCEPLRIVGVVEDWEGHPVELIRGMLDSLEDLKRRGLHVIED
;
A
#
# COMPACT_ATOMS: atom_id res chain seq x y z
N MET A 1 -6.40 34.73 32.58
CA MET A 1 -5.84 35.45 31.42
C MET A 1 -5.20 34.42 30.49
N LEU A 2 -5.68 34.42 29.24
CA LEU A 2 -5.11 33.92 27.96
C LEU A 2 -4.45 32.52 27.94
N CYS A 3 -4.96 31.49 27.23
CA CYS A 3 -5.41 31.37 25.82
C CYS A 3 -4.25 31.33 24.81
N SER A 4 -3.97 30.12 24.28
CA SER A 4 -3.43 29.85 22.93
C SER A 4 -3.45 28.32 22.68
N GLN A 5 -4.57 27.73 22.24
CA GLN A 5 -4.89 27.45 20.84
C GLN A 5 -3.87 26.53 20.13
N ILE A 6 -3.98 25.22 20.37
CA ILE A 6 -3.59 24.22 19.38
C ILE A 6 -4.84 23.97 18.52
N PRO A 7 -4.79 24.07 17.18
CA PRO A 7 -5.96 23.84 16.36
C PRO A 7 -6.35 22.37 16.44
N THR A 8 -7.41 22.10 17.21
CA THR A 8 -8.20 20.87 17.09
C THR A 8 -8.56 20.72 15.61
N ILE A 9 -8.03 19.69 14.96
CA ILE A 9 -8.51 19.28 13.63
C ILE A 9 -9.97 18.83 13.84
N LYS A 10 -10.90 19.78 13.64
CA LYS A 10 -12.32 19.51 13.55
C LYS A 10 -12.53 18.60 12.35
N GLY A 11 -12.79 17.32 12.58
CA GLY A 11 -13.22 16.44 11.50
C GLY A 11 -12.98 14.94 11.67
N LEU A 12 -12.30 14.46 12.71
CA LEU A 12 -12.26 13.02 12.96
C LEU A 12 -13.56 12.60 13.66
N LYS A 13 -14.60 12.37 12.83
CA LYS A 13 -15.73 11.53 13.25
C LYS A 13 -15.12 10.21 13.71
N MET A 14 -15.27 9.89 14.99
CA MET A 14 -15.12 8.52 15.49
C MET A 14 -15.94 7.62 14.56
N VAL A 15 -15.27 6.85 13.69
CA VAL A 15 -15.93 5.87 12.81
C VAL A 15 -16.44 4.78 13.73
N LYS A 16 -17.71 4.87 14.11
CA LYS A 16 -18.28 3.99 15.13
C LYS A 16 -18.55 2.58 14.60
N ASP A 17 -18.44 2.34 13.29
CA ASP A 17 -18.74 1.04 12.67
C ASP A 17 -17.82 0.77 11.45
N TRP A 18 -16.49 0.72 11.63
CA TRP A 18 -15.61 0.16 10.60
C TRP A 18 -15.67 -1.37 10.68
N ILE A 19 -16.04 -2.00 9.57
CA ILE A 19 -16.09 -3.46 9.43
C ILE A 19 -14.81 -3.87 8.70
N PRO A 20 -13.97 -4.75 9.29
CA PRO A 20 -12.81 -5.28 8.61
C PRO A 20 -13.21 -6.00 7.32
N ILE A 21 -12.44 -5.80 6.27
CA ILE A 21 -12.58 -6.52 5.02
C ILE A 21 -11.87 -7.85 5.13
N SER A 22 -12.60 -8.91 4.82
CA SER A 22 -12.16 -10.30 4.81
C SER A 22 -12.64 -11.00 3.54
N HIS A 23 -12.22 -12.26 3.38
CA HIS A 23 -12.63 -13.08 2.25
C HIS A 23 -14.15 -13.29 2.13
N ASP A 24 -14.91 -13.09 3.22
CA ASP A 24 -16.37 -13.28 3.23
C ASP A 24 -17.13 -12.03 2.75
N ASN A 25 -16.55 -10.85 2.88
CA ASN A 25 -17.24 -9.58 2.63
C ASN A 25 -16.53 -8.66 1.62
N TYR A 26 -15.39 -9.06 1.04
CA TYR A 26 -14.59 -8.25 0.11
C TYR A 26 -15.37 -7.61 -1.05
N LYS A 27 -16.43 -8.28 -1.53
CA LYS A 27 -17.30 -7.79 -2.61
C LYS A 27 -18.05 -6.51 -2.26
N GLN A 28 -18.07 -6.10 -0.99
CA GLN A 28 -18.66 -4.84 -0.55
C GLN A 28 -17.79 -3.63 -0.90
N VAL A 29 -16.49 -3.84 -1.13
CA VAL A 29 -15.56 -2.80 -1.56
C VAL A 29 -15.50 -2.77 -3.09
N GLN A 30 -15.66 -1.59 -3.66
CA GLN A 30 -15.54 -1.36 -5.09
C GLN A 30 -14.28 -0.54 -5.38
N GLY A 31 -13.67 -0.84 -6.53
CA GLY A 31 -12.53 -0.08 -7.04
C GLY A 31 -12.92 1.31 -7.59
N PRO A 32 -12.04 1.96 -8.37
CA PRO A 32 -10.81 1.38 -8.92
C PRO A 32 -9.79 1.00 -7.84
N PHE A 33 -9.07 -0.09 -8.10
CA PHE A 33 -7.96 -0.52 -7.26
C PHE A 33 -6.65 -0.24 -7.98
N TYR A 34 -5.62 0.08 -7.20
CA TYR A 34 -4.31 0.48 -7.67
C TYR A 34 -3.22 -0.42 -7.10
N HIS A 35 -2.28 -0.79 -7.94
CA HIS A 35 -1.08 -1.53 -7.56
C HIS A 35 0.17 -0.77 -8.03
N GLY A 36 1.01 -0.37 -7.08
CA GLY A 36 2.30 0.26 -7.35
C GLY A 36 3.43 -0.77 -7.36
N THR A 37 4.28 -0.73 -8.39
CA THR A 37 5.38 -1.68 -8.53
C THR A 37 6.50 -1.15 -9.40
N LYS A 38 7.66 -1.82 -9.35
CA LYS A 38 8.77 -1.63 -10.29
C LYS A 38 8.63 -2.45 -11.58
N ALA A 39 7.74 -3.44 -11.59
CA ALA A 39 7.58 -4.36 -12.70
C ALA A 39 6.87 -3.67 -13.87
N ASN A 40 7.43 -3.80 -15.08
CA ASN A 40 6.78 -3.34 -16.31
C ASN A 40 5.82 -4.43 -16.83
N LEU A 41 4.54 -4.24 -16.58
CA LEU A 41 3.42 -5.11 -16.95
C LEU A 41 2.54 -4.48 -18.04
N ALA A 42 1.86 -5.33 -18.80
CA ALA A 42 0.91 -4.94 -19.83
C ALA A 42 -0.54 -5.14 -19.36
N ILE A 43 -1.48 -4.41 -19.97
CA ILE A 43 -2.91 -4.66 -19.79
C ILE A 43 -3.24 -6.09 -20.25
N GLY A 44 -3.97 -6.82 -19.42
CA GLY A 44 -4.31 -8.22 -19.63
C GLY A 44 -3.44 -9.19 -18.83
N ASP A 45 -2.27 -8.76 -18.36
CA ASP A 45 -1.39 -9.58 -17.52
C ASP A 45 -2.07 -9.97 -16.20
N LEU A 46 -1.68 -11.12 -15.67
CA LEU A 46 -2.04 -11.58 -14.34
C LEU A 46 -0.82 -11.48 -13.43
N LEU A 47 -0.92 -10.60 -12.44
CA LEU A 47 0.04 -10.53 -11.35
C LEU A 47 -0.30 -11.65 -10.35
N THR A 48 0.65 -12.56 -10.09
CA THR A 48 0.48 -13.69 -9.17
C THR A 48 1.39 -13.56 -7.95
N THR A 49 1.15 -14.37 -6.92
CA THR A 49 2.08 -14.51 -5.78
C THR A 49 3.36 -15.23 -6.21
N GLY A 50 4.39 -15.27 -5.36
CA GLY A 50 5.66 -15.93 -5.67
C GLY A 50 6.83 -15.00 -6.03
N PHE A 51 6.61 -13.69 -6.01
CA PHE A 51 7.68 -12.70 -6.19
C PHE A 51 8.46 -12.45 -4.88
N ILE A 52 9.71 -12.01 -5.00
CA ILE A 52 10.56 -11.66 -3.85
C ILE A 52 10.07 -10.34 -3.24
N SER A 53 9.94 -10.28 -1.91
CA SER A 53 9.55 -9.10 -1.14
C SER A 53 10.46 -7.92 -1.41
N HIS A 54 9.88 -6.72 -1.52
CA HIS A 54 10.65 -5.47 -1.64
C HIS A 54 11.27 -5.02 -0.31
N PHE A 55 10.75 -5.50 0.82
CA PHE A 55 11.12 -5.01 2.15
C PHE A 55 12.07 -5.96 2.90
N GLU A 56 12.04 -7.26 2.58
CA GLU A 56 12.87 -8.31 3.20
C GLU A 56 13.56 -9.17 2.14
N ASP A 57 14.90 -9.25 2.20
CA ASP A 57 15.70 -10.01 1.24
C ASP A 57 15.41 -11.52 1.30
N GLY A 58 15.15 -12.13 0.14
CA GLY A 58 14.89 -13.57 -0.01
C GLY A 58 13.49 -14.08 0.40
N ARG A 59 12.59 -13.23 0.92
CA ARG A 59 11.22 -13.66 1.28
C ARG A 59 10.35 -13.73 0.03
N ILE A 60 9.71 -14.88 -0.20
CA ILE A 60 8.66 -15.03 -1.22
C ILE A 60 7.36 -14.47 -0.66
N LEU A 61 6.78 -13.48 -1.35
CA LEU A 61 5.50 -12.88 -0.97
C LEU A 61 4.36 -13.87 -1.21
N LYS A 62 3.62 -14.14 -0.13
CA LYS A 62 2.39 -14.93 -0.15
C LYS A 62 1.20 -14.12 -0.61
N HIS A 63 1.26 -12.80 -0.53
CA HIS A 63 0.20 -11.91 -0.94
C HIS A 63 0.65 -10.85 -1.95
N ILE A 64 -0.30 -10.38 -2.76
CA ILE A 64 -0.20 -9.21 -3.60
C ILE A 64 -0.94 -8.07 -2.91
N TYR A 65 -0.29 -6.90 -2.82
CA TYR A 65 -0.80 -5.73 -2.11
C TYR A 65 -1.34 -4.69 -3.10
N PHE A 66 -2.50 -4.10 -2.78
CA PHE A 66 -3.15 -3.08 -3.62
C PHE A 66 -4.03 -2.17 -2.76
N SER A 67 -4.51 -1.06 -3.30
CA SER A 67 -5.31 -0.08 -2.56
C SER A 67 -6.45 0.52 -3.38
N ALA A 68 -7.51 0.96 -2.73
CA ALA A 68 -8.56 1.76 -3.37
C ALA A 68 -8.19 3.26 -3.47
N LEU A 69 -7.06 3.67 -2.90
CA LEU A 69 -6.50 5.02 -3.01
C LEU A 69 -5.22 5.01 -3.84
N MET A 70 -4.96 6.11 -4.55
CA MET A 70 -3.75 6.29 -5.37
C MET A 70 -2.48 6.41 -4.52
N GLU A 71 -2.56 7.16 -3.43
CA GLU A 71 -1.42 7.51 -2.57
C GLU A 71 -0.63 6.27 -2.05
N PRO A 72 -1.25 5.20 -1.52
CA PRO A 72 -0.51 3.99 -1.16
C PRO A 72 0.16 3.28 -2.36
N ALA A 73 -0.44 3.36 -3.55
CA ALA A 73 0.16 2.79 -4.76
C ALA A 73 1.36 3.62 -5.25
N VAL A 74 1.33 4.95 -5.10
CA VAL A 74 2.49 5.82 -5.33
C VAL A 74 3.66 5.39 -4.44
N TRP A 75 3.44 5.25 -3.13
CA TRP A 75 4.45 4.72 -2.21
C TRP A 75 4.93 3.33 -2.61
N GLY A 76 4.02 2.43 -3.00
CA GLY A 76 4.36 1.09 -3.46
C GLY A 76 5.32 1.08 -4.65
N ALA A 77 5.08 1.94 -5.65
CA ALA A 77 5.95 2.07 -6.82
C ALA A 77 7.33 2.63 -6.45
N GLU A 78 7.38 3.74 -5.71
CA GLU A 78 8.63 4.44 -5.40
C GLU A 78 9.53 3.66 -4.43
N LEU A 79 8.94 3.02 -3.43
CA LEU A 79 9.69 2.17 -2.50
C LEU A 79 10.19 0.91 -3.20
N ALA A 80 9.39 0.31 -4.10
CA ALA A 80 9.84 -0.83 -4.91
C ALA A 80 11.08 -0.49 -5.75
N MET A 81 11.09 0.68 -6.40
CA MET A 81 12.24 1.16 -7.16
C MET A 81 13.46 1.40 -6.26
N SER A 82 13.27 2.17 -5.19
CA SER A 82 14.35 2.60 -4.30
C SER A 82 15.01 1.43 -3.58
N LEU A 83 14.21 0.51 -3.01
CA LEU A 83 14.72 -0.67 -2.29
C LEU A 83 15.39 -1.69 -3.24
N SER A 84 15.11 -1.60 -4.54
CA SER A 84 15.75 -2.43 -5.57
C SER A 84 16.97 -1.79 -6.22
N GLY A 85 17.34 -0.57 -5.82
CA GLY A 85 18.44 0.19 -6.41
C GLY A 85 18.21 0.56 -7.88
N LEU A 86 16.95 0.67 -8.32
CA LEU A 86 16.59 1.03 -9.69
C LEU A 86 16.29 2.53 -9.80
N GLU A 87 16.60 3.11 -10.96
CA GLU A 87 16.26 4.50 -11.27
C GLU A 87 14.84 4.62 -11.83
N GLY A 88 14.16 5.73 -11.48
CA GLY A 88 12.80 6.04 -11.94
C GLY A 88 11.75 5.90 -10.85
N ARG A 89 10.52 6.28 -11.17
CA ARG A 89 9.39 6.32 -10.22
C ARG A 89 8.60 5.01 -10.12
N GLY A 90 8.82 4.07 -11.03
CA GLY A 90 8.05 2.83 -11.12
C GLY A 90 6.73 3.01 -11.89
N TYR A 91 5.81 2.08 -11.70
CA TYR A 91 4.56 1.96 -12.43
C TYR A 91 3.38 1.85 -11.47
N ILE A 92 2.25 2.43 -11.85
CA ILE A 92 0.97 2.27 -11.15
C ILE A 92 -0.03 1.68 -12.13
N TYR A 93 -0.64 0.57 -11.74
CA TYR A 93 -1.64 -0.14 -12.52
C TYR A 93 -3.01 -0.06 -11.88
N ILE A 94 -4.04 0.03 -12.72
CA ILE A 94 -5.42 -0.25 -12.30
C ILE A 94 -5.60 -1.76 -12.37
N VAL A 95 -6.09 -2.34 -11.28
CA VAL A 95 -6.17 -3.80 -11.12
C VAL A 95 -7.57 -4.27 -10.76
N GLU A 96 -7.91 -5.48 -11.20
CA GLU A 96 -9.10 -6.20 -10.78
C GLU A 96 -8.71 -7.47 -10.02
N PRO A 97 -9.15 -7.62 -8.75
CA PRO A 97 -8.99 -8.86 -8.01
C PRO A 97 -9.77 -10.00 -8.69
N THR A 98 -9.10 -11.13 -8.92
CA THR A 98 -9.75 -12.32 -9.49
C THR A 98 -10.42 -13.20 -8.44
N GLY A 99 -10.19 -12.92 -7.16
CA GLY A 99 -10.77 -13.65 -6.04
C GLY A 99 -10.82 -12.81 -4.76
N PRO A 100 -11.00 -13.45 -3.60
CA PRO A 100 -11.14 -12.76 -2.32
C PRO A 100 -9.89 -11.98 -1.91
N PHE A 101 -10.10 -10.94 -1.11
CA PHE A 101 -9.03 -10.15 -0.49
C PHE A 101 -9.44 -9.72 0.92
N GLU A 102 -8.48 -9.25 1.69
CA GLU A 102 -8.66 -8.77 3.04
C GLU A 102 -7.89 -7.47 3.27
N ASP A 103 -8.19 -6.77 4.37
CA ASP A 103 -7.41 -5.60 4.78
C ASP A 103 -5.92 -5.94 4.92
N ASP A 104 -5.06 -5.01 4.49
CA ASP A 104 -3.62 -5.13 4.70
C ASP A 104 -3.31 -4.95 6.19
N PRO A 105 -2.84 -6.00 6.89
CA PRO A 105 -2.54 -5.91 8.31
C PRO A 105 -1.38 -4.97 8.60
N ASN A 106 -0.50 -4.67 7.63
CA ASN A 106 0.64 -3.77 7.82
C ASN A 106 0.21 -2.29 7.91
N LEU A 107 -0.99 -1.96 7.41
CA LEU A 107 -1.50 -0.58 7.39
C LEU A 107 -2.79 -0.41 8.20
N THR A 108 -3.45 -1.51 8.55
CA THR A 108 -4.73 -1.52 9.27
C THR A 108 -4.55 -1.61 10.78
N ASN A 109 -5.23 -0.76 11.54
CA ASN A 109 -5.13 -0.69 13.01
C ASN A 109 -3.69 -0.55 13.56
N LYS A 110 -2.76 0.00 12.77
CA LYS A 110 -1.38 0.28 13.22
C LYS A 110 -1.27 1.67 13.81
N LYS A 111 -1.14 2.69 12.96
CA LYS A 111 -1.02 4.09 13.39
C LYS A 111 -2.38 4.74 13.68
N PHE A 112 -3.41 4.32 12.95
CA PHE A 112 -4.75 4.85 13.03
C PHE A 112 -5.78 3.71 13.12
N PRO A 113 -6.93 3.91 13.78
CA PRO A 113 -8.00 2.92 13.80
C PRO A 113 -8.56 2.64 12.40
N GLY A 114 -8.85 1.37 12.13
CA GLY A 114 -9.38 0.89 10.85
C GLY A 114 -8.35 0.88 9.72
N ASN A 115 -8.85 0.93 8.48
CA ASN A 115 -8.06 0.94 7.26
C ASN A 115 -8.22 2.27 6.49
N PRO A 116 -7.67 3.39 7.00
CA PRO A 116 -7.85 4.70 6.38
C PRO A 116 -7.15 4.82 5.02
N THR A 117 -6.12 4.01 4.77
CA THR A 117 -5.42 3.96 3.49
C THR A 117 -6.14 3.10 2.46
N GLN A 118 -7.19 2.38 2.86
CA GLN A 118 -7.95 1.43 2.04
C GLN A 118 -7.01 0.48 1.31
N SER A 119 -6.06 -0.09 2.06
CA SER A 119 -5.04 -1.00 1.58
C SER A 119 -5.43 -2.44 1.87
N TYR A 120 -5.23 -3.32 0.89
CA TYR A 120 -5.69 -4.69 0.90
C TYR A 120 -4.58 -5.62 0.44
N ARG A 121 -4.76 -6.90 0.73
CA ARG A 121 -3.89 -7.97 0.23
C ARG A 121 -4.70 -9.18 -0.23
N THR A 122 -4.16 -9.94 -1.18
CA THR A 122 -4.78 -11.17 -1.69
C THR A 122 -3.75 -12.23 -2.05
N CYS A 123 -4.10 -13.50 -1.90
CA CYS A 123 -3.34 -14.63 -2.45
C CYS A 123 -3.71 -14.93 -3.92
N GLU A 124 -4.85 -14.41 -4.38
CA GLU A 124 -5.38 -14.65 -5.71
C GLU A 124 -4.76 -13.67 -6.72
N PRO A 125 -4.70 -14.02 -8.01
CA PRO A 125 -4.14 -13.12 -9.01
C PRO A 125 -4.87 -11.77 -9.10
N LEU A 126 -4.13 -10.71 -9.42
CA LEU A 126 -4.68 -9.43 -9.84
C LEU A 126 -4.55 -9.28 -11.36
N ARG A 127 -5.63 -8.95 -12.05
CA ARG A 127 -5.60 -8.64 -13.48
C ARG A 127 -5.25 -7.18 -13.69
N ILE A 128 -4.28 -6.90 -14.55
CA ILE A 128 -3.99 -5.53 -15.00
C ILE A 128 -5.07 -5.12 -16.01
N VAL A 129 -5.84 -4.08 -15.69
CA VAL A 129 -6.91 -3.56 -16.56
C VAL A 129 -6.64 -2.15 -17.08
N GLY A 130 -5.64 -1.47 -16.51
CA GLY A 130 -5.22 -0.16 -16.97
C GLY A 130 -3.86 0.25 -16.41
N VAL A 131 -3.30 1.31 -17.00
CA VAL A 131 -2.06 1.93 -16.55
C VAL A 131 -2.38 3.38 -16.17
N VAL A 132 -1.86 3.85 -15.03
CA VAL A 132 -1.93 5.25 -14.65
C VAL A 132 -0.65 5.92 -15.16
N GLU A 133 -0.76 6.67 -16.25
CA GLU A 133 0.41 7.33 -16.87
C GLU A 133 0.78 8.65 -16.18
N ASP A 134 -0.23 9.43 -15.80
CA ASP A 134 -0.06 10.76 -15.20
C ASP A 134 -0.34 10.71 -13.69
N TRP A 135 0.74 10.56 -12.92
CA TRP A 135 0.72 10.62 -11.46
C TRP A 135 1.93 11.39 -10.96
N GLU A 136 1.78 12.08 -9.84
CA GLU A 136 2.86 12.85 -9.23
C GLU A 136 3.55 12.01 -8.17
N GLY A 137 4.88 11.93 -8.24
CA GLY A 137 5.69 11.25 -7.24
C GLY A 137 5.99 12.13 -6.05
N HIS A 138 6.49 11.54 -4.99
CA HIS A 138 6.91 12.27 -3.80
C HIS A 138 8.23 13.03 -4.03
N PRO A 139 8.44 14.14 -3.31
CA PRO A 139 9.75 14.77 -3.22
C PRO A 139 10.82 13.77 -2.77
N VAL A 140 12.01 13.84 -3.35
CA VAL A 140 13.12 12.93 -3.05
C VAL A 140 13.47 12.91 -1.55
N GLU A 141 13.37 14.06 -0.89
CA GLU A 141 13.61 14.21 0.55
C GLU A 141 12.59 13.42 1.38
N LEU A 142 11.34 13.34 0.92
CA LEU A 142 10.29 12.59 1.60
C LEU A 142 10.51 11.08 1.44
N ILE A 143 10.90 10.63 0.24
CA ILE A 143 11.25 9.23 -0.02
C ILE A 143 12.44 8.81 0.84
N ARG A 144 13.50 9.64 0.89
CA ARG A 144 14.67 9.40 1.76
C ARG A 144 14.28 9.30 3.23
N GLY A 145 13.48 10.23 3.74
CA GLY A 145 13.05 10.19 5.13
C GLY A 145 12.24 8.93 5.47
N MET A 146 11.45 8.42 4.52
CA MET A 146 10.74 7.15 4.68
C MET A 146 11.71 5.97 4.72
N LEU A 147 12.66 5.89 3.79
CA LEU A 147 13.68 4.83 3.75
C LEU A 147 14.52 4.79 5.04
N ASP A 148 14.95 5.96 5.53
CA ASP A 148 15.69 6.09 6.79
C ASP A 148 14.86 5.58 7.98
N SER A 149 13.55 5.88 7.99
CA SER A 149 12.63 5.39 9.03
C SER A 149 12.47 3.87 8.99
N LEU A 150 12.37 3.28 7.79
CA LEU A 150 12.31 1.83 7.62
C LEU A 150 13.62 1.16 8.09
N GLU A 151 14.77 1.77 7.81
CA GLU A 151 16.06 1.29 8.27
C GLU A 151 16.20 1.36 9.81
N ASP A 152 15.75 2.44 10.45
CA ASP A 152 15.73 2.55 11.92
C ASP A 152 14.86 1.45 12.55
N LEU A 153 13.65 1.22 12.01
CA LEU A 153 12.78 0.14 12.46
C LEU A 153 13.44 -1.23 12.35
N LYS A 154 14.17 -1.48 11.26
CA LYS A 154 14.94 -2.72 11.07
C LYS A 154 16.06 -2.85 12.09
N ARG A 155 16.85 -1.78 12.32
CA ARG A 155 17.93 -1.75 13.32
C ARG A 155 17.42 -2.01 14.74
N ARG A 156 16.20 -1.57 15.04
CA ARG A 156 15.56 -1.75 16.35
C ARG A 156 14.83 -3.09 16.50
N GLY A 157 14.81 -3.93 15.46
CA GLY A 157 14.09 -5.20 15.47
C GLY A 157 12.57 -5.05 15.51
N LEU A 158 12.05 -3.88 15.11
CA LEU A 158 10.61 -3.56 15.09
C LEU A 158 10.01 -3.68 13.68
N HIS A 159 10.84 -4.04 12.68
CA HIS A 159 10.39 -4.30 11.32
C HIS A 159 9.71 -5.66 11.25
N VAL A 160 8.43 -5.70 11.63
CA VAL A 160 7.57 -6.89 11.52
C VAL A 160 6.69 -6.71 10.29
N ILE A 161 6.95 -7.49 9.24
CA ILE A 161 6.07 -7.57 8.08
C ILE A 161 5.13 -8.77 8.23
N GLU A 162 3.86 -8.45 8.35
CA GLU A 162 2.77 -9.41 8.35
C GLU A 162 2.41 -9.73 6.88
N ASP A 163 3.05 -10.77 6.35
CA ASP A 163 2.73 -11.41 5.07
C ASP A 163 2.30 -12.86 5.31
#